data_AF-A0A2E8T3Z6-F1
#
_entry.id   AF-A0A2E8T3Z6-F1
#
_cell.length_a   1.000
_cell.length_b   1.000
_cell.length_c   1.000
_cell.angle_alpha   90.00
_cell.angle_beta   90.00
_cell.angle_gamma   90.00
#
_symmetry.space_group_name_H-M   'P 1'
#
loop_
_entity.id
_entity.type
_entity.pdbx_description
1 polymer ?
#
loop_
_entity_poly.entity_id
_entity_poly.type
_entity_poly.pdbx_seq_one_letter_code
_entity_poly.pdbx_strand_id
1 'polypeptide(L)'
;MAIATFGAGCFWKPEFLFRQIEGVIKTKVGYMGGATDNPTYEQVCSDKTGHAEVVQITYDPKLVNFESLLVEFWKMHDPTQLNRQGLDIGSQYRSVIFYQTDEEKEIAHESMVNVQDSGIFTSEVVTEIVSMETFWPAEEYHQQYYEKSQRR
;
A
#
# COMPACT_ATOMS: atom_id res chain seq x y z
N MET A 1 -8.45 -17.76 1.07
CA MET A 1 -8.27 -16.32 1.30
C MET A 1 -6.78 -16.06 1.33
N ALA A 2 -6.34 -14.99 0.69
CA ALA A 2 -4.95 -14.55 0.63
C ALA A 2 -4.84 -13.11 1.14
N ILE A 3 -3.62 -12.68 1.46
CA ILE A 3 -3.33 -11.35 1.98
C ILE A 3 -2.37 -10.64 1.03
N ALA A 4 -2.57 -9.35 0.79
CA ALA A 4 -1.62 -8.48 0.11
C ALA A 4 -1.47 -7.18 0.90
N THR A 5 -0.28 -6.59 0.94
CA THR A 5 -0.03 -5.33 1.65
C THR A 5 0.72 -4.34 0.77
N PHE A 6 0.16 -3.14 0.62
CA PHE A 6 0.71 -2.10 -0.25
C PHE A 6 0.75 -0.73 0.47
N GLY A 7 1.81 0.04 0.24
CA GLY A 7 1.91 1.45 0.62
C GLY A 7 1.90 2.33 -0.63
N ALA A 8 1.01 3.31 -0.67
CA ALA A 8 0.72 4.11 -1.87
C ALA A 8 0.40 5.58 -1.51
N GLY A 9 1.13 6.13 -0.54
CA GLY A 9 0.84 7.43 0.07
C GLY A 9 -0.15 7.34 1.24
N CYS A 10 -0.89 8.44 1.49
CA CYS A 10 -1.93 8.50 2.53
C CYS A 10 -2.90 7.32 2.38
N PHE A 11 -2.90 6.40 3.35
CA PHE A 11 -3.58 5.10 3.23
C PHE A 11 -5.11 5.15 3.09
N TRP A 12 -5.74 6.30 3.31
CA TRP A 12 -7.20 6.46 3.28
C TRP A 12 -7.76 6.23 1.86
N LYS A 13 -7.14 6.87 0.86
CA LYS A 13 -7.59 6.76 -0.53
C LYS A 13 -7.30 5.37 -1.11
N PRO A 14 -6.08 4.81 -0.98
CA PRO A 14 -5.81 3.42 -1.37
C PRO A 14 -6.78 2.43 -0.72
N GLU A 15 -7.05 2.54 0.58
CA GLU A 15 -7.99 1.66 1.25
C GLU A 15 -9.38 1.72 0.60
N PHE A 16 -9.90 2.93 0.40
CA PHE A 16 -11.20 3.13 -0.22
C PHE A 16 -11.28 2.48 -1.62
N LEU A 17 -10.24 2.66 -2.44
CA LEU A 17 -10.19 2.11 -3.80
C LEU A 17 -10.11 0.58 -3.81
N PHE A 18 -9.23 -0.01 -3.00
CA PHE A 18 -9.11 -1.48 -2.92
C PHE A 18 -10.41 -2.15 -2.45
N ARG A 19 -11.15 -1.51 -1.54
CA ARG A 19 -12.45 -2.04 -1.07
C ARG A 19 -13.52 -2.15 -2.15
N GLN A 20 -13.40 -1.39 -3.25
CA GLN A 20 -14.37 -1.45 -4.35
C GLN A 20 -14.10 -2.62 -5.31
N ILE A 21 -12.98 -3.31 -5.18
CA ILE A 21 -12.59 -4.40 -6.08
C ILE A 21 -13.39 -5.66 -5.74
N GLU A 22 -14.04 -6.24 -6.74
CA GLU A 22 -14.73 -7.53 -6.58
C GLU A 22 -13.74 -8.63 -6.16
N GLY A 23 -14.07 -9.38 -5.12
CA GLY A 23 -13.19 -10.39 -4.53
C GLY A 23 -12.35 -9.89 -3.36
N VAL A 24 -12.28 -8.58 -3.11
CA VAL A 24 -11.74 -8.04 -1.85
C VAL A 24 -12.77 -8.24 -0.74
N ILE A 25 -12.37 -8.96 0.31
CA ILE A 25 -13.23 -9.34 1.43
C ILE A 25 -13.10 -8.33 2.58
N LYS A 26 -11.88 -7.87 2.83
CA LYS A 26 -11.56 -6.97 3.95
C LYS A 26 -10.34 -6.13 3.63
N THR A 27 -10.34 -4.90 4.13
CA THR A 27 -9.15 -4.05 4.19
C THR A 27 -8.91 -3.59 5.62
N LYS A 28 -7.66 -3.28 5.93
CA LYS A 28 -7.24 -2.55 7.12
C LYS A 28 -6.09 -1.62 6.77
N VAL A 29 -6.09 -0.43 7.34
CA VAL A 29 -4.94 0.48 7.27
C VAL A 29 -4.02 0.31 8.48
N GLY A 30 -2.74 0.56 8.29
CA GLY A 30 -1.74 0.38 9.34
C GLY A 30 -0.34 0.83 8.93
N TYR A 31 0.63 0.39 9.72
CA TYR A 31 2.04 0.77 9.63
C TYR A 31 2.91 -0.49 9.50
N MET A 32 3.88 -0.47 8.59
CA MET A 32 4.79 -1.63 8.34
C MET A 32 6.14 -1.15 7.79
N GLY A 33 7.20 -1.96 7.93
CA GLY A 33 8.51 -1.71 7.32
C GLY A 33 9.40 -0.72 8.09
N GLY A 34 9.24 -0.66 9.41
CA GLY A 34 9.91 0.28 10.31
C GLY A 34 10.32 -0.40 11.61
N ALA A 35 11.09 0.31 12.44
CA ALA A 35 11.76 -0.28 13.60
C ALA A 35 11.03 -0.10 14.94
N THR A 36 9.90 0.60 14.96
CA THR A 36 9.19 0.93 16.20
C THR A 36 8.03 -0.03 16.42
N ASP A 37 8.05 -0.78 17.51
CA ASP A 37 6.93 -1.66 17.84
C ASP A 37 5.69 -0.88 18.30
N ASN A 38 4.52 -1.31 17.85
CA ASN A 38 3.21 -0.73 18.16
C ASN A 38 3.18 0.81 18.04
N PRO A 39 3.53 1.37 16.87
CA PRO A 39 3.63 2.81 16.67
C PRO A 39 2.24 3.47 16.66
N THR A 40 2.14 4.69 17.18
CA THR A 40 0.95 5.56 16.98
C THR A 40 1.08 6.38 15.70
N TYR A 41 -0.04 6.90 15.21
CA TYR A 41 -0.03 7.81 14.07
C TYR A 41 0.94 9.00 14.27
N GLU A 42 0.94 9.62 15.45
CA GLU A 42 1.82 10.77 15.74
C GLU A 42 3.31 10.39 15.68
N GLN A 43 3.65 9.18 16.10
CA GLN A 43 5.03 8.69 16.00
C GLN A 43 5.42 8.48 14.54
N VAL A 44 4.53 7.91 13.72
CA VAL A 44 4.77 7.71 12.28
C VAL A 44 4.90 9.05 11.55
N CYS A 45 4.03 10.02 11.84
CA CYS A 45 4.12 11.37 11.28
C CYS A 45 5.42 12.12 11.63
N SER A 46 6.15 11.68 12.67
CA SER A 46 7.45 12.27 13.02
C SER A 46 8.59 11.84 12.08
N ASP A 47 8.33 10.88 11.18
CA ASP A 47 9.31 10.31 10.22
C ASP A 47 10.50 9.59 10.90
N LYS A 48 10.37 9.25 12.19
CA LYS A 48 11.43 8.60 12.98
C LYS A 48 11.25 7.10 13.15
N THR A 49 10.07 6.56 12.85
CA THR A 49 9.77 5.14 13.05
C THR A 49 10.23 4.28 11.88
N GLY A 50 10.37 4.88 10.69
CA GLY A 50 10.67 4.19 9.43
C GLY A 50 9.47 3.49 8.78
N HIS A 51 8.31 3.47 9.44
CA HIS A 51 7.14 2.80 8.89
C HIS A 51 6.55 3.53 7.69
N ALA A 52 6.10 2.76 6.70
CA ALA A 52 5.16 3.23 5.68
C ALA A 52 3.72 3.11 6.19
N GLU A 53 2.87 4.05 5.77
CA GLU A 53 1.43 3.87 5.75
C GLU A 53 1.07 2.83 4.69
N VAL A 54 0.34 1.79 5.10
CA VAL A 54 -0.01 0.66 4.24
C VAL A 54 -1.47 0.25 4.39
N VAL A 55 -1.97 -0.39 3.35
CA VAL A 55 -3.26 -1.10 3.35
C VAL A 55 -2.99 -2.60 3.29
N GLN A 56 -3.46 -3.34 4.28
CA GLN A 56 -3.51 -4.80 4.25
C GLN A 56 -4.89 -5.25 3.72
N ILE A 57 -4.88 -6.06 2.68
CA ILE A 57 -6.04 -6.50 1.93
C ILE A 57 -6.19 -8.00 2.13
N THR A 58 -7.37 -8.46 2.54
CA THR A 58 -7.76 -9.87 2.50
C THR A 58 -8.68 -10.08 1.31
N TYR A 59 -8.34 -11.01 0.42
CA TYR A 59 -9.08 -11.24 -0.82
C TYR A 59 -9.31 -12.74 -1.10
N ASP A 60 -10.27 -13.03 -1.97
CA ASP A 60 -10.49 -14.37 -2.53
C ASP A 60 -9.69 -14.54 -3.83
N PRO A 61 -8.62 -15.37 -3.84
CA PRO A 61 -7.81 -15.61 -5.05
C PRO A 61 -8.60 -16.23 -6.22
N LYS A 62 -9.82 -16.73 -5.98
CA LYS A 62 -10.71 -17.22 -7.05
C LYS A 62 -11.42 -16.10 -7.81
N LEU A 63 -11.54 -14.92 -7.20
CA LEU A 63 -12.24 -13.76 -7.78
C LEU A 63 -11.26 -12.68 -8.24
N VAL A 64 -10.19 -12.44 -7.47
CA VAL A 64 -9.13 -11.47 -7.79
C VAL A 64 -7.78 -12.05 -7.40
N ASN A 65 -6.77 -11.92 -8.26
CA ASN A 65 -5.42 -12.41 -7.98
C ASN A 65 -4.46 -11.26 -7.60
N PHE A 66 -3.25 -11.60 -7.16
CA PHE A 66 -2.24 -10.63 -6.72
C PHE A 66 -1.85 -9.66 -7.85
N GLU A 67 -1.67 -10.16 -9.09
CA GLU A 67 -1.41 -9.34 -10.28
C GLU A 67 -2.48 -8.28 -10.53
N SER A 68 -3.76 -8.64 -10.38
CA SER A 68 -4.88 -7.71 -10.56
C SER A 68 -4.86 -6.62 -9.49
N LEU A 69 -4.48 -6.95 -8.25
CA LEU A 69 -4.29 -5.96 -7.19
C LEU A 69 -3.11 -5.03 -7.50
N LEU A 70 -2.01 -5.55 -8.06
CA LEU A 70 -0.89 -4.73 -8.51
C LEU A 70 -1.30 -3.77 -9.63
N VAL A 71 -2.09 -4.22 -10.61
CA VAL A 71 -2.61 -3.35 -11.67
C VAL A 71 -3.38 -2.16 -11.09
N GLU A 72 -4.21 -2.37 -10.08
CA GLU A 72 -4.93 -1.28 -9.41
C GLU A 72 -3.99 -0.42 -8.54
N PHE A 73 -3.02 -1.03 -7.86
CA PHE A 73 -1.97 -0.33 -7.11
C PHE A 73 -1.23 0.69 -7.98
N TRP A 74 -0.78 0.31 -9.18
CA TRP A 74 -0.05 1.21 -10.07
C TRP A 74 -0.91 2.37 -10.62
N LYS A 75 -2.23 2.21 -10.70
CA LYS A 75 -3.14 3.25 -11.19
C LYS A 75 -3.50 4.30 -10.13
N MET A 76 -3.44 3.95 -8.84
CA MET A 76 -4.02 4.78 -7.79
C MET A 76 -3.09 5.85 -7.21
N HIS A 77 -1.79 5.78 -7.51
CA HIS A 77 -0.75 6.65 -6.96
C HIS A 77 0.36 6.93 -7.99
N ASP A 78 1.23 7.90 -7.72
CA ASP A 78 2.45 8.13 -8.52
C ASP A 78 3.62 7.35 -7.91
N PRO A 79 4.09 6.25 -8.54
CA PRO A 79 5.15 5.41 -8.02
C PRO A 79 6.56 5.97 -8.30
N THR A 80 6.68 7.14 -8.93
CA THR A 80 7.97 7.79 -9.22
C THR A 80 8.39 8.79 -8.14
N GLN A 81 7.51 9.04 -7.16
CA GLN A 81 7.76 9.98 -6.08
C GLN A 81 8.43 9.30 -4.89
N LEU A 82 9.72 9.56 -4.72
CA LEU A 82 10.48 9.06 -3.59
C LEU A 82 10.05 9.76 -2.30
N ASN A 83 9.64 8.97 -1.29
CA ASN A 83 9.25 9.44 0.05
C ASN A 83 8.21 10.57 0.03
N ARG A 84 7.26 10.48 -0.92
CA ARG A 84 6.19 11.46 -1.10
C ARG A 84 5.05 10.84 -1.89
N GLN A 85 3.83 11.31 -1.65
CA GLN A 85 2.72 11.15 -2.58
C GLN A 85 1.94 12.46 -2.71
N GLY A 86 2.09 13.15 -3.85
CA GLY A 86 1.45 14.44 -4.07
C GLY A 86 1.93 15.50 -3.07
N LEU A 87 1.03 15.97 -2.21
CA LEU A 87 1.34 16.95 -1.16
C LEU A 87 1.79 16.31 0.16
N ASP A 88 1.63 14.99 0.30
CA ASP A 88 2.00 14.24 1.49
C ASP A 88 3.49 13.88 1.41
N ILE A 89 4.33 14.57 2.19
CA ILE A 89 5.80 14.46 2.16
C ILE A 89 6.29 13.72 3.41
N GLY A 90 7.13 12.70 3.21
CA GLY A 90 7.73 11.90 4.28
C GLY A 90 7.89 10.43 3.89
N SER A 91 8.83 9.73 4.52
CA SER A 91 9.09 8.32 4.19
C SER A 91 7.91 7.39 4.50
N GLN A 92 6.99 7.84 5.36
CA GLN A 92 5.74 7.15 5.63
C GLN A 92 4.79 7.09 4.43
N TYR A 93 4.94 7.99 3.45
CA TYR A 93 4.10 8.04 2.25
C TYR A 93 4.75 7.37 1.03
N ARG A 94 5.87 6.68 1.22
CA ARG A 94 6.58 6.01 0.12
C ARG A 94 5.74 4.94 -0.56
N SER A 95 6.02 4.71 -1.83
CA SER A 95 5.47 3.59 -2.59
C SER A 95 6.19 2.30 -2.19
N VAL A 96 5.45 1.28 -1.75
CA VAL A 96 6.03 0.00 -1.31
C VAL A 96 5.07 -1.17 -1.50
N ILE A 97 5.61 -2.33 -1.88
CA ILE A 97 4.92 -3.62 -2.00
C ILE A 97 5.59 -4.58 -1.00
N PHE A 98 4.79 -5.12 -0.07
CA PHE A 98 5.24 -6.10 0.91
C PHE A 98 4.83 -7.51 0.47
N TYR A 99 5.78 -8.32 -0.02
CA TYR A 99 5.54 -9.69 -0.48
C TYR A 99 5.65 -10.71 0.66
N GLN A 100 4.85 -11.77 0.64
CA GLN A 100 4.89 -12.88 1.60
C GLN A 100 5.63 -14.11 1.06
N THR A 101 5.66 -14.29 -0.26
CA THR A 101 6.27 -15.45 -0.92
C THR A 101 7.24 -14.99 -2.01
N ASP A 102 8.15 -15.88 -2.39
CA ASP A 102 9.05 -15.62 -3.52
C ASP A 102 8.29 -15.45 -4.85
N GLU A 103 7.16 -16.15 -5.01
CA GLU A 103 6.26 -15.99 -6.15
C GLU A 103 5.66 -14.57 -6.21
N GLU A 104 5.16 -14.06 -5.09
CA GLU A 104 4.67 -12.67 -5.01
C GLU A 104 5.78 -11.65 -5.31
N LYS A 105 7.01 -11.94 -4.87
CA LYS A 105 8.18 -11.09 -5.15
C LYS A 105 8.49 -11.04 -6.65
N GLU A 106 8.52 -12.19 -7.32
CA GLU A 106 8.75 -12.28 -8.76
C GLU A 106 7.65 -11.53 -9.53
N ILE A 107 6.39 -11.79 -9.21
CA ILE A 107 5.23 -11.11 -9.82
C ILE A 107 5.30 -9.59 -9.59
N ALA A 108 5.66 -9.12 -8.40
CA ALA A 108 5.80 -7.70 -8.10
C ALA A 108 6.91 -7.04 -8.94
N HIS A 109 8.06 -7.70 -9.07
CA HIS A 109 9.16 -7.20 -9.90
C HIS A 109 8.79 -7.14 -11.38
N GLU A 110 8.19 -8.21 -11.92
CA GLU A 110 7.72 -8.22 -13.31
C GLU A 110 6.68 -7.13 -13.55
N SER A 111 5.74 -6.95 -12.63
CA SER A 111 4.73 -5.88 -12.70
C SER A 111 5.37 -4.49 -12.71
N MET A 112 6.39 -4.25 -11.88
CA MET A 112 7.13 -2.99 -11.85
C MET A 112 7.87 -2.71 -13.16
N VAL A 113 8.53 -3.73 -13.73
CA VAL A 113 9.20 -3.62 -15.05
C VAL A 113 8.19 -3.31 -16.14
N ASN A 114 7.07 -4.02 -16.18
CA ASN A 114 6.01 -3.78 -17.16
C ASN A 114 5.45 -2.36 -17.09
N VAL A 115 5.30 -1.82 -15.87
CA VAL A 115 4.84 -0.44 -15.67
C VAL A 115 5.89 0.57 -16.10
N GLN A 116 7.16 0.34 -15.80
CA GLN A 116 8.26 1.18 -16.28
C GLN A 116 8.34 1.20 -17.82
N ASP A 117 8.24 0.04 -18.45
CA ASP A 117 8.34 -0.13 -19.90
C ASP A 117 7.10 0.34 -20.65
N SER A 118 5.95 0.42 -19.98
CA SER A 118 4.72 0.95 -20.57
C SER A 118 4.82 2.41 -21.01
N GLY A 119 5.77 3.17 -20.45
CA GLY A 119 5.94 4.60 -20.71
C GLY A 119 4.83 5.48 -20.12
N ILE A 120 3.94 4.93 -19.29
CA ILE A 120 2.92 5.70 -18.56
C ILE A 120 3.59 6.72 -17.63
N PHE A 121 4.68 6.31 -16.98
CA PHE A 121 5.50 7.17 -16.15
C PHE A 121 6.77 7.59 -16.89
N THR A 122 7.03 8.89 -16.92
CA THR A 122 8.21 9.45 -17.60
C THR A 122 9.47 9.39 -16.74
N SER A 123 9.30 9.25 -15.43
CA SER A 123 10.37 9.12 -14.45
C SER A 123 10.52 7.67 -14.01
N GLU A 124 11.67 7.36 -13.41
CA GLU A 124 11.94 6.04 -12.86
C GLU A 124 10.96 5.69 -11.74
N VAL A 125 10.43 4.47 -11.78
CA VAL A 125 9.60 3.90 -10.71
C VAL A 125 10.49 3.58 -9.51
N VAL A 126 10.16 4.16 -8.35
CA VAL A 126 10.96 4.04 -7.11
C VAL A 126 10.28 3.19 -6.03
N THR A 127 9.27 2.42 -6.40
CA THR A 127 8.54 1.54 -5.49
C THR A 127 9.46 0.50 -4.86
N GLU A 128 9.45 0.42 -3.53
CA GLU A 128 10.18 -0.62 -2.80
C GLU A 128 9.45 -1.96 -2.90
N ILE A 129 10.16 -3.05 -3.18
CA ILE A 129 9.64 -4.42 -3.12
C ILE A 129 10.39 -5.16 -2.03
N VAL A 130 9.75 -5.37 -0.88
CA VAL A 130 10.38 -5.85 0.35
C VAL A 130 9.56 -6.97 1.00
N SER A 131 10.23 -7.83 1.78
CA SER A 131 9.54 -8.92 2.47
C SER A 131 8.56 -8.37 3.51
N MET A 132 7.42 -9.02 3.65
CA MET A 132 6.41 -8.65 4.64
C MET A 132 6.97 -8.72 6.06
N GLU A 133 6.73 -7.65 6.81
CA GLU A 133 7.08 -7.53 8.22
C GLU A 133 5.84 -7.52 9.10
N THR A 134 6.00 -7.21 10.39
CA THR A 134 4.88 -7.05 11.32
C THR A 134 3.96 -5.92 10.88
N PHE A 135 2.68 -6.23 10.70
CA PHE A 135 1.64 -5.25 10.44
C PHE A 135 1.12 -4.68 11.77
N TRP A 136 1.24 -3.36 11.94
CA TRP A 136 0.64 -2.64 13.06
C TRP A 136 -0.65 -1.95 12.62
N PRO A 137 -1.83 -2.42 13.04
CA PRO A 137 -3.08 -1.77 12.68
C PRO A 137 -3.12 -0.33 13.19
N ALA A 138 -3.48 0.62 12.32
CA ALA A 138 -3.71 1.99 12.72
C ALA A 138 -4.98 2.11 13.57
N GLU A 139 -5.12 3.23 14.26
CA GLU A 139 -6.24 3.55 15.13
C GLU A 139 -7.59 3.48 14.38
N GLU A 140 -8.66 3.15 15.10
CA GLU A 140 -9.99 2.90 14.52
C GLU A 140 -10.55 4.09 13.73
N TYR A 141 -10.14 5.32 14.04
CA TYR A 141 -10.58 6.49 13.30
C TYR A 141 -9.95 6.59 11.90
N HIS A 142 -8.80 5.95 11.64
CA HIS A 142 -8.22 5.85 10.30
C HIS A 142 -8.87 4.76 9.45
N GLN A 143 -9.41 3.71 10.07
CA GLN A 143 -10.04 2.59 9.37
C GLN A 143 -11.27 3.04 8.60
N GLN A 144 -11.33 2.75 7.29
CA GLN A 144 -12.44 3.11 6.40
C GLN A 144 -12.83 4.60 6.48
N TYR A 145 -11.83 5.48 6.60
CA TYR A 145 -12.03 6.91 6.81
C TYR A 145 -12.96 7.57 5.78
N TYR A 146 -12.80 7.26 4.48
CA TYR A 146 -13.67 7.81 3.43
C TYR A 146 -15.12 7.33 3.55
N GLU A 147 -15.36 6.05 3.88
CA GLU A 147 -16.72 5.54 4.06
C GLU A 147 -17.41 6.17 5.29
N LYS A 148 -16.64 6.41 6.35
CA LYS A 148 -17.14 7.06 7.58
C LYS A 148 -17.41 8.55 7.36
N SER A 149 -16.61 9.24 6.55
CA SER A 149 -16.73 10.67 6.29
C SER A 149 -17.80 11.03 5.24
N GLN A 150 -18.06 10.19 4.24
CA GLN A 150 -19.16 10.38 3.28
C GLN A 150 -20.56 10.18 3.88
N ARG A 151 -20.65 9.65 5.10
CA ARG A 151 -21.91 9.48 5.86
C ARG A 151 -22.25 10.68 6.75
N ARG A 152 -21.45 11.75 6.70
CA ARG A 152 -21.72 13.03 7.38
C ARG A 152 -22.21 14.06 6.37
#